data_AF-A0A4Q1ZQA9-F1
#
_entry.id   AF-A0A4Q1ZQA9-F1
#
_cell.length_a   1.000
_cell.length_b   1.000
_cell.length_c   1.000
_cell.angle_alpha   90.00
_cell.angle_beta   90.00
_cell.angle_gamma   90.00
#
_symmetry.space_group_name_H-M   'P 1'
#
loop_
_entity.id
_entity.type
_entity.pdbx_description
1 polymer ?
#
loop_
_entity_poly.entity_id
_entity_poly.type
_entity_poly.pdbx_seq_one_letter_code
_entity_poly.pdbx_strand_id
1 'polypeptide(L)'
;MKKKSIALLLMVVMVVGSATSFATPTATPVLISAEAISAQELLVNGARIDAGFYTEGEHVMVPLRAISEAFGYQVAWFGEDKHIELTKGPRFVYVKTSENYYANGKMAPMTLEVNSTQFSRQNTGSF
;
A
#
# COMPACT_ATOMS: atom_id res chain seq x y z
N MET A 1 81.84 -11.54 50.28
CA MET A 1 81.22 -10.20 50.11
C MET A 1 81.95 -9.45 48.99
N LYS A 2 81.19 -8.69 48.18
CA LYS A 2 81.62 -7.78 47.08
C LYS A 2 81.79 -8.38 45.67
N LYS A 3 80.65 -8.86 45.16
CA LYS A 3 80.12 -8.71 43.78
C LYS A 3 80.65 -7.46 43.04
N LYS A 4 81.22 -7.65 41.83
CA LYS A 4 81.22 -6.67 40.73
C LYS A 4 81.06 -7.42 39.39
N SER A 5 79.95 -7.10 38.76
CA SER A 5 79.29 -7.78 37.65
C SER A 5 79.97 -7.58 36.30
N ILE A 6 80.13 -8.66 35.54
CA ILE A 6 80.36 -8.68 34.08
C ILE A 6 79.09 -9.33 33.52
N ALA A 7 78.09 -8.56 33.15
CA ALA A 7 77.93 -7.95 31.82
C ALA A 7 77.72 -8.99 30.71
N LEU A 8 76.57 -9.67 30.72
CA LEU A 8 75.86 -10.06 29.51
C LEU A 8 74.39 -10.37 29.86
N LEU A 9 73.65 -9.33 30.23
CA LEU A 9 72.21 -9.40 30.39
C LEU A 9 71.57 -9.31 29.01
N LEU A 10 70.88 -10.38 28.61
CA LEU A 10 69.89 -10.44 27.52
C LEU A 10 69.03 -9.17 27.53
N MET A 11 69.27 -8.28 26.56
CA MET A 11 68.50 -7.06 26.36
C MET A 11 67.17 -7.41 25.68
N VAL A 12 66.23 -7.92 26.47
CA VAL A 12 64.80 -7.78 26.18
C VAL A 12 64.41 -6.37 26.59
N VAL A 13 64.30 -5.44 25.64
CA VAL A 13 63.39 -4.29 25.79
C VAL A 13 62.69 -4.10 24.46
N MET A 14 61.40 -4.39 24.53
CA MET A 14 60.38 -4.21 23.52
C MET A 14 60.49 -2.83 22.84
N VAL A 15 60.63 -2.82 21.52
CA VAL A 15 60.30 -1.65 20.73
C VAL A 15 58.79 -1.45 20.89
N VAL A 16 58.44 -0.35 21.55
CA VAL A 16 57.08 0.11 21.78
C VAL A 16 56.41 0.30 20.41
N GLY A 17 55.44 -0.55 20.12
CA GLY A 17 54.52 -0.37 19.01
C GLY A 17 53.54 0.75 19.34
N SER A 18 53.58 1.81 18.53
CA SER A 18 52.51 2.79 18.47
C SER A 18 52.06 2.91 17.02
N ALA A 19 51.40 1.87 16.51
CA ALA A 19 50.56 2.04 15.34
C ALA A 19 49.33 2.83 15.78
N THR A 20 49.29 4.13 15.47
CA THR A 20 48.05 4.91 15.58
C THR A 20 47.09 4.35 14.55
N SER A 21 46.24 3.42 15.00
CA SER A 21 45.14 2.88 14.21
C SER A 21 44.09 3.97 14.13
N PHE A 22 44.12 4.77 13.07
CA PHE A 22 42.97 5.62 12.74
C PHE A 22 41.89 4.70 12.20
N ALA A 23 40.88 4.43 13.00
CA ALA A 23 39.64 3.85 12.50
C ALA A 23 39.04 4.86 11.52
N THR A 24 39.23 4.66 10.22
CA THR A 24 38.46 5.37 9.21
C THR A 24 37.03 4.89 9.38
N PRO A 25 36.06 5.74 9.75
CA PRO A 25 34.66 5.35 9.70
C PRO A 25 34.34 5.11 8.22
N THR A 26 34.44 3.86 7.80
CA THR A 26 33.89 3.44 6.52
C THR A 26 32.38 3.45 6.74
N ALA A 27 31.78 4.62 6.53
CA ALA A 27 30.35 4.74 6.37
C ALA A 27 30.01 3.95 5.11
N THR A 28 29.70 2.65 5.27
CA THR A 28 29.00 1.90 4.25
C THR A 28 27.72 2.69 3.99
N PRO A 29 27.52 3.27 2.79
CA PRO A 29 26.27 3.91 2.51
C PRO A 29 25.19 2.84 2.66
N VAL A 30 24.32 3.02 3.66
CA VAL A 30 23.06 2.29 3.70
C VAL A 30 22.31 2.80 2.47
N LEU A 31 22.26 1.96 1.44
CA LEU A 31 21.35 2.17 0.34
C LEU A 31 19.95 2.09 0.97
N ILE A 32 19.36 3.24 1.26
CA ILE A 32 17.91 3.31 1.49
C ILE A 32 17.33 2.96 0.12
N SER A 33 17.03 1.67 -0.07
CA SER A 33 16.09 1.29 -1.11
C SER A 33 14.84 2.08 -0.81
N ALA A 34 14.51 3.04 -1.66
CA ALA A 34 13.22 3.69 -1.59
C ALA A 34 12.21 2.59 -1.88
N GLU A 35 11.68 1.99 -0.82
CA GLU A 35 10.50 1.13 -0.89
C GLU A 35 9.33 2.05 -1.25
N ALA A 36 9.29 2.45 -2.51
CA ALA A 36 8.21 3.23 -3.07
C ALA A 36 7.05 2.28 -3.33
N ILE A 37 6.38 1.78 -2.28
CA ILE A 37 5.15 1.02 -2.48
C ILE A 37 4.17 1.27 -1.33
N SER A 38 3.49 2.41 -1.37
CA SER A 38 2.10 2.43 -0.92
C SER A 38 1.30 1.61 -1.93
N ALA A 39 1.35 0.29 -1.83
CA ALA A 39 0.46 -0.59 -2.58
C ALA A 39 -0.93 -0.34 -2.00
N GLN A 40 -1.69 0.51 -2.67
CA GLN A 40 -3.06 0.77 -2.29
C GLN A 40 -3.85 -0.51 -2.61
N GLU A 41 -4.29 -1.23 -1.57
CA GLU A 41 -5.04 -2.47 -1.74
C GLU A 41 -6.55 -2.19 -1.71
N LEU A 42 -7.29 -2.82 -2.62
CA LEU A 42 -8.75 -2.82 -2.62
C LEU A 42 -9.25 -4.12 -1.97
N LEU A 43 -9.92 -4.01 -0.84
CA LEU A 43 -10.50 -5.13 -0.11
C LEU A 43 -12.02 -5.08 -0.19
N VAL A 44 -12.66 -6.18 -0.58
CA VAL A 44 -14.12 -6.35 -0.54
C VAL A 44 -14.42 -7.55 0.35
N ASN A 45 -15.14 -7.34 1.46
CA ASN A 45 -15.41 -8.36 2.46
C ASN A 45 -14.15 -9.08 2.97
N GLY A 46 -13.02 -8.37 3.07
CA GLY A 46 -11.72 -8.91 3.50
C GLY A 46 -10.94 -9.67 2.41
N ALA A 47 -11.52 -9.86 1.22
CA ALA A 47 -10.83 -10.45 0.09
C ALA A 47 -10.18 -9.36 -0.78
N ARG A 48 -8.95 -9.60 -1.22
CA ARG A 48 -8.24 -8.71 -2.14
C ARG A 48 -8.85 -8.78 -3.54
N ILE A 49 -9.12 -7.60 -4.10
CA ILE A 49 -9.54 -7.44 -5.49
C ILE A 49 -8.33 -7.06 -6.33
N ASP A 50 -8.02 -7.90 -7.32
CA ASP A 50 -6.94 -7.64 -8.29
C ASP A 50 -7.45 -6.76 -9.44
N ALA A 51 -7.78 -5.52 -9.12
CA ALA A 51 -8.15 -4.51 -10.09
C ALA A 51 -7.70 -3.13 -9.63
N GLY A 52 -7.26 -2.31 -10.60
CA GLY A 52 -6.83 -0.95 -10.34
C GLY A 52 -8.00 -0.06 -9.91
N PHE A 53 -7.66 0.94 -9.09
CA PHE A 53 -8.51 2.06 -8.74
C PHE A 53 -7.65 3.32 -8.75
N TYR A 54 -8.27 4.49 -8.88
CA TYR A 54 -7.56 5.75 -8.96
C TYR A 54 -8.38 6.85 -8.32
N THR A 55 -7.74 7.96 -7.99
CA THR A 55 -8.41 9.14 -7.43
C THR A 55 -8.64 10.17 -8.54
N GLU A 56 -9.86 10.68 -8.62
CA GLU A 56 -10.26 11.78 -9.48
C GLU A 56 -10.91 12.87 -8.62
N GLY A 57 -10.16 13.97 -8.40
CA GLY A 57 -10.56 15.02 -7.46
C GLY A 57 -10.66 14.50 -6.03
N GLU A 58 -11.83 14.66 -5.41
CA GLU A 58 -12.13 14.16 -4.06
C GLU A 58 -12.74 12.75 -4.07
N HIS A 59 -12.84 12.12 -5.24
CA HIS A 59 -13.50 10.82 -5.41
C HIS A 59 -12.50 9.73 -5.74
N VAL A 60 -12.68 8.55 -5.15
CA VAL A 60 -11.94 7.35 -5.53
C VAL A 60 -12.79 6.55 -6.51
N MET A 61 -12.26 6.40 -7.72
CA MET A 61 -12.83 5.59 -8.79
C MET A 61 -12.45 4.14 -8.59
N VAL A 62 -13.46 3.30 -8.40
CA VAL A 62 -13.30 1.89 -8.08
C VAL A 62 -13.84 0.98 -9.20
N PRO A 63 -13.30 -0.24 -9.36
CA PRO A 63 -13.71 -1.15 -10.42
C PRO A 63 -15.10 -1.72 -10.14
N LEU A 64 -16.13 -1.06 -10.68
CA LEU A 64 -17.55 -1.39 -10.46
C LEU A 64 -17.85 -2.89 -10.64
N ARG A 65 -17.33 -3.52 -11.71
CA ARG A 65 -17.56 -4.94 -11.99
C ARG A 65 -17.03 -5.83 -10.88
N ALA A 66 -15.75 -5.69 -10.53
CA ALA A 66 -15.10 -6.54 -9.56
C ALA A 66 -15.75 -6.44 -8.17
N ILE A 67 -16.12 -5.22 -7.77
CA ILE A 67 -16.84 -4.98 -6.52
C ILE A 67 -18.24 -5.62 -6.56
N SER A 68 -18.98 -5.43 -7.66
CA SER A 68 -20.33 -5.96 -7.81
C SER A 68 -20.36 -7.49 -7.78
N GLU A 69 -19.44 -8.14 -8.50
CA GLU A 69 -19.28 -9.59 -8.52
C GLU A 69 -18.90 -10.13 -7.13
N ALA A 70 -17.99 -9.46 -6.42
CA ALA A 70 -17.64 -9.81 -5.04
C ALA A 70 -18.84 -9.68 -4.07
N PHE A 71 -19.77 -8.77 -4.34
CA PHE A 71 -21.06 -8.70 -3.63
C PHE A 71 -22.12 -9.69 -4.14
N GLY A 72 -21.80 -10.53 -5.13
CA GLY A 72 -22.66 -11.58 -5.68
C GLY A 72 -23.68 -11.08 -6.71
N TYR A 73 -23.42 -9.96 -7.37
CA TYR A 73 -24.22 -9.51 -8.52
C TYR A 73 -23.73 -10.17 -9.82
N GLN A 74 -24.68 -10.42 -10.72
CA GLN A 74 -24.38 -10.67 -12.12
C GLN A 74 -24.25 -9.33 -12.84
N VAL A 75 -23.21 -9.18 -13.65
CA VAL A 75 -22.90 -7.95 -14.37
C VAL A 75 -23.01 -8.19 -15.88
N ALA A 76 -23.95 -7.49 -16.53
CA ALA A 76 -24.09 -7.50 -17.98
C ALA A 76 -23.65 -6.14 -18.55
N TRP A 77 -22.90 -6.17 -19.65
CA TRP A 77 -22.46 -4.98 -20.37
C TRP A 77 -23.07 -4.95 -21.76
N PHE A 78 -23.72 -3.84 -22.09
CA PHE A 78 -24.34 -3.59 -23.38
C PHE A 78 -23.56 -2.48 -24.07
N GLY A 79 -22.57 -2.90 -24.88
CA GLY A 79 -21.60 -1.98 -25.47
C GLY A 79 -22.16 -0.99 -26.49
N GLU A 80 -23.22 -1.39 -27.21
CA GLU A 80 -23.90 -0.53 -28.19
C GLU A 80 -24.58 0.67 -27.51
N ASP A 81 -25.31 0.40 -26.43
CA ASP A 81 -26.06 1.39 -25.65
C ASP A 81 -25.26 2.04 -24.51
N LYS A 82 -24.02 1.56 -24.30
CA LYS A 82 -23.08 2.01 -23.26
C LYS A 82 -23.67 1.96 -21.84
N HIS A 83 -24.35 0.87 -21.51
CA HIS A 83 -24.92 0.68 -20.18
C HIS A 83 -24.57 -0.68 -19.57
N ILE A 84 -24.65 -0.71 -18.24
CA ILE A 84 -24.36 -1.85 -17.37
C ILE A 84 -25.65 -2.20 -16.62
N GLU A 85 -25.96 -3.49 -16.57
CA GLU A 85 -27.01 -4.03 -15.71
C GLU A 85 -26.39 -4.91 -14.61
N LEU A 86 -26.78 -4.66 -13.36
CA LEU A 86 -26.35 -5.42 -12.18
C LEU A 86 -27.57 -6.11 -11.58
N THR A 87 -27.55 -7.44 -11.51
CA THR A 87 -28.69 -8.23 -11.00
C THR A 87 -28.30 -9.11 -9.82
N LYS A 88 -29.08 -9.06 -8.73
CA LYS A 88 -28.96 -9.97 -7.57
C LYS A 88 -30.35 -10.27 -6.98
N GLY A 89 -30.91 -11.43 -7.34
CA GLY A 89 -32.27 -11.80 -6.94
C GLY A 89 -33.30 -10.80 -7.50
N PRO A 90 -34.16 -10.20 -6.68
CA PRO A 90 -35.13 -9.20 -7.13
C PRO A 90 -34.52 -7.80 -7.35
N ARG A 91 -33.24 -7.61 -7.05
CA ARG A 91 -32.56 -6.31 -7.20
C ARG A 91 -31.94 -6.18 -8.58
N PHE A 92 -32.25 -5.07 -9.22
CA PHE A 92 -31.75 -4.69 -10.53
C PHE A 92 -31.18 -3.27 -10.43
N VAL A 93 -29.97 -3.04 -10.93
CA VAL A 93 -29.38 -1.71 -11.01
C VAL A 93 -28.94 -1.45 -12.44
N TYR A 94 -29.32 -0.30 -12.98
CA TYR A 94 -28.96 0.17 -14.31
C TYR A 94 -28.02 1.37 -14.18
N VAL A 95 -26.89 1.33 -14.89
CA VAL A 95 -25.87 2.38 -14.91
C VAL A 95 -25.47 2.67 -16.35
N LYS A 96 -25.41 3.95 -16.75
CA LYS A 96 -25.00 4.34 -18.11
C LYS A 96 -23.73 5.18 -18.03
N THR A 97 -22.72 4.85 -18.84
CA THR A 97 -21.38 5.46 -18.69
C THR A 97 -21.31 6.94 -19.06
N SER A 98 -22.26 7.43 -19.87
CA SER A 98 -22.30 8.83 -20.31
C SER A 98 -23.12 9.73 -19.38
N GLU A 99 -23.68 9.19 -18.31
CA GLU A 99 -24.65 9.87 -17.46
C GLU A 99 -24.29 9.69 -15.99
N ASN A 100 -24.42 10.76 -15.20
CA ASN A 100 -24.18 10.70 -13.76
C ASN A 100 -25.40 10.17 -12.99
N TYR A 101 -25.98 9.06 -13.44
CA TYR A 101 -27.22 8.50 -12.89
C TYR A 101 -27.18 6.98 -12.75
N TYR A 102 -27.93 6.47 -11.77
CA TYR A 102 -28.28 5.06 -11.65
C TYR A 102 -29.76 4.89 -11.34
N ALA A 103 -30.34 3.77 -11.77
CA ALA A 103 -31.69 3.37 -11.39
C ALA A 103 -31.64 2.05 -10.63
N ASN A 104 -32.42 1.93 -9.56
CA ASN A 104 -32.63 0.67 -8.84
C ASN A 104 -34.06 0.17 -9.14
N GLY A 105 -34.20 -0.97 -9.81
CA GLY A 105 -35.51 -1.48 -10.26
C GLY A 105 -36.19 -0.54 -11.26
N LYS A 106 -37.51 -0.34 -11.11
CA LYS A 106 -38.33 0.55 -11.96
C LYS A 106 -38.41 2.00 -11.43
N MET A 107 -37.47 2.39 -10.58
CA MET A 107 -37.46 3.69 -9.92
C MET A 107 -36.89 4.77 -10.84
N ALA A 108 -37.25 6.04 -10.59
CA ALA A 108 -36.69 7.16 -11.33
C ALA A 108 -35.16 7.22 -11.21
N PRO A 109 -34.43 7.73 -12.22
CA PRO A 109 -32.98 7.88 -12.16
C PRO A 109 -32.58 8.73 -10.96
N MET A 110 -31.62 8.24 -10.18
CA MET A 110 -31.01 8.96 -9.06
C MET A 110 -29.60 9.40 -9.46
N THR A 111 -29.19 10.60 -9.03
CA THR A 111 -27.82 11.08 -9.26
C THR A 111 -26.83 10.16 -8.55
N LEU A 112 -25.74 9.82 -9.25
CA LEU A 112 -24.59 9.17 -8.64
C LEU A 112 -23.84 10.21 -7.80
N GLU A 113 -24.18 10.29 -6.52
CA GLU A 113 -23.48 11.11 -5.53
C GLU A 113 -23.07 10.26 -4.32
N VAL A 114 -21.89 10.57 -3.78
CA VAL A 114 -21.44 10.00 -2.51
C VAL A 114 -22.21 10.70 -1.39
N ASN A 115 -23.07 9.98 -0.68
CA ASN A 115 -23.72 10.50 0.53
C ASN A 115 -22.69 10.57 1.69
N SER A 116 -21.98 11.70 1.76
CA SER A 116 -20.93 11.97 2.74
C SER A 116 -21.41 11.92 4.20
N THR A 117 -22.72 12.06 4.45
CA THR A 117 -23.28 12.04 5.81
C THR A 117 -23.33 10.64 6.43
N GLN A 118 -23.34 9.57 5.62
CA GLN A 118 -23.45 8.18 6.10
C GLN A 118 -22.10 7.45 6.16
N PHE A 119 -21.13 7.83 5.32
CA PHE A 119 -19.84 7.12 5.23
C PHE A 119 -18.95 7.32 6.47
N SER A 120 -19.05 8.48 7.15
CA SER A 120 -18.28 8.78 8.36
C SER A 120 -18.64 7.88 9.57
N ARG A 121 -19.86 7.32 9.61
CA ARG A 121 -20.35 6.50 10.73
C ARG A 121 -19.85 5.06 10.70
N GLN A 122 -19.41 4.55 9.55
CA GLN A 122 -19.07 3.13 9.36
C GLN A 122 -17.57 2.85 9.44
N ASN A 123 -16.72 3.88 9.43
CA ASN A 123 -15.26 3.74 9.45
C ASN A 123 -14.63 4.29 10.73
N THR A 124 -15.22 3.94 11.89
CA THR A 124 -14.66 4.21 13.23
C THR A 124 -14.30 2.91 13.96
N GLY A 125 -13.94 1.87 13.21
CA GLY A 125 -13.23 0.73 13.76
C GLY A 125 -11.74 1.07 13.83
N SER A 126 -11.18 1.14 15.03
CA SER A 126 -9.75 1.29 15.28
C SER A 126 -8.91 0.41 14.36
N PHE A 127 -7.97 1.05 13.66
CA PHE A 127 -6.70 0.42 13.31
C PHE A 127 -5.90 0.11 14.58
#